data_AF-A0A354SC34-F1
#
_entry.id   AF-A0A354SC34-F1
#
_cell.length_a   1.000
_cell.length_b   1.000
_cell.length_c   1.000
_cell.angle_alpha   90.00
_cell.angle_beta   90.00
_cell.angle_gamma   90.00
#
_symmetry.space_group_name_H-M   'P 1'
#
loop_
_entity.id
_entity.type
_entity.pdbx_description
1 polymer ?
#
loop_
_entity_poly.entity_id
_entity_poly.type
_entity_poly.pdbx_seq_one_letter_code
_entity_poly.pdbx_strand_id
1 'polypeptide(L)'
;LPDSAVVCSCNNISKGEITCAVVEKDACDVAAVKACTRAGTSCGSCVPMIQSLVHSTLERQGIAVDKSLCEHFSYTRRELFDIIRVRQFTRFSQIIREIGQGGGCDICKPVIASILSTQAPAHVLEGENATLQDTNDHVMANLQRNGTYSVVPRLPGGEVTPEGLIAIGEIARDFKLYTKVTGGQRIDMFGARLDELPEIWRRLVAHGFESGHAYGKSLRTVKSCVGSDWCRYGVQDSVGLAVELELRYRGLRSPHKLKSAVSGCARECAEAQSKDFGIIATEQGWNLYVGGNGGMRPRHADLLASDLDTATLIRYIDRYLMYYIRTAERLQRTSVWLESLTSAEESGLAHLRKVIVDDELGLGDELEADMARHVGSYADEWAQTLEDPEKLARFRTFLNSEENADPLIQYVPNRAQHRPAVVNVEISSRDLTEVGA
;
A
#
# COMPACT_ATOMS: atom_id res chain seq x y z
N LEU A 1 24.71 8.23 -1.30
CA LEU A 1 24.97 7.35 -0.13
C LEU A 1 26.44 6.96 -0.11
N PRO A 2 27.12 7.04 1.04
CA PRO A 2 28.48 6.51 1.18
C PRO A 2 28.47 4.99 1.06
N ASP A 3 29.61 4.39 0.71
CA ASP A 3 29.71 2.95 0.49
C ASP A 3 29.52 2.14 1.79
N SER A 4 29.85 2.73 2.93
CA SER A 4 29.60 2.15 4.26
C SER A 4 28.13 2.13 4.68
N ALA A 5 27.23 2.77 3.94
CA ALA A 5 25.81 2.80 4.31
C ALA A 5 25.19 1.40 4.22
N VAL A 6 24.64 0.90 5.33
CA VAL A 6 23.91 -0.38 5.36
C VAL A 6 22.63 -0.26 4.52
N VAL A 7 22.49 -1.16 3.55
CA VAL A 7 21.31 -1.26 2.66
C VAL A 7 20.40 -2.40 3.11
N CYS A 8 20.95 -3.56 3.50
CA CYS A 8 20.20 -4.69 4.00
C CYS A 8 20.48 -4.93 5.49
N SER A 9 19.57 -4.52 6.38
CA SER A 9 19.76 -4.70 7.82
C SER A 9 19.72 -6.17 8.27
N CYS A 10 18.90 -7.02 7.64
CA CYS A 10 18.78 -8.43 8.03
C CYS A 10 20.08 -9.22 7.85
N ASN A 11 20.83 -8.93 6.78
CA ASN A 11 22.08 -9.62 6.46
C ASN A 11 23.31 -8.70 6.61
N ASN A 12 23.11 -7.50 7.15
CA ASN A 12 24.12 -6.45 7.34
C ASN A 12 24.98 -6.15 6.10
N ILE A 13 24.33 -5.98 4.94
CA ILE A 13 25.01 -5.70 3.67
C ILE A 13 24.99 -4.20 3.35
N SER A 14 26.17 -3.65 3.07
CA SER A 14 26.39 -2.24 2.72
C SER A 14 26.18 -1.94 1.23
N LYS A 15 26.08 -0.65 0.89
CA LYS A 15 26.06 -0.19 -0.50
C LYS A 15 27.33 -0.65 -1.23
N GLY A 16 28.50 -0.50 -0.60
CA GLY A 16 29.79 -0.83 -1.18
C GLY A 16 29.86 -2.30 -1.62
N GLU A 17 29.36 -3.21 -0.79
CA GLU A 17 29.27 -4.63 -1.13
C GLU A 17 28.33 -4.92 -2.31
N ILE A 18 27.20 -4.20 -2.40
CA ILE A 18 26.28 -4.33 -3.54
C ILE A 18 26.94 -3.81 -4.81
N THR A 19 27.55 -2.63 -4.78
CA THR A 19 28.23 -2.05 -5.96
C THR A 19 29.45 -2.87 -6.37
N CYS A 20 30.18 -3.43 -5.42
CA CYS A 20 31.28 -4.37 -5.67
C CYS A 20 30.75 -5.64 -6.36
N ALA A 21 29.60 -6.19 -5.94
CA ALA A 21 29.00 -7.33 -6.63
C ALA A 21 28.62 -7.01 -8.09
N VAL A 22 28.11 -5.80 -8.37
CA VAL A 22 27.80 -5.38 -9.74
C VAL A 22 29.08 -5.24 -10.58
N VAL A 23 30.09 -4.55 -10.05
CA VAL A 23 31.31 -4.19 -10.80
C VAL A 23 32.29 -5.36 -10.95
N GLU A 24 32.53 -6.13 -9.88
CA GLU A 24 33.57 -7.17 -9.85
C GLU A 24 33.03 -8.57 -10.15
N LYS A 25 31.73 -8.81 -9.93
CA LYS A 25 31.10 -10.13 -10.10
C LYS A 25 30.03 -10.15 -11.20
N ASP A 26 29.95 -9.08 -11.99
CA ASP A 26 29.01 -8.94 -13.12
C ASP A 26 27.54 -9.18 -12.73
N ALA A 27 27.17 -8.83 -11.49
CA ALA A 27 25.82 -9.01 -10.98
C ALA A 27 24.87 -7.94 -11.55
N CYS A 28 24.41 -8.18 -12.78
CA CYS A 28 23.61 -7.22 -13.56
C CYS A 28 22.14 -7.08 -13.14
N ASP A 29 21.66 -7.88 -12.19
CA ASP A 29 20.29 -7.80 -11.69
C ASP A 29 20.19 -8.09 -10.18
N VAL A 30 18.99 -7.90 -9.62
CA VAL A 30 18.72 -8.14 -8.20
C VAL A 30 18.93 -9.60 -7.80
N ALA A 31 18.64 -10.55 -8.70
CA ALA A 31 18.77 -11.98 -8.41
C ALA A 31 20.25 -12.37 -8.27
N ALA A 32 21.10 -11.89 -9.17
CA ALA A 32 22.54 -12.04 -9.11
C ALA A 32 23.11 -11.39 -7.83
N VAL A 33 22.68 -10.16 -7.49
CA VAL A 33 23.12 -9.51 -6.24
C VAL A 33 22.69 -10.32 -5.00
N LYS A 34 21.46 -10.84 -4.98
CA LYS A 34 20.96 -11.72 -3.91
C LYS A 34 21.83 -12.96 -3.76
N ALA A 35 22.19 -13.60 -4.87
CA ALA A 35 23.05 -14.78 -4.88
C ALA A 35 24.46 -14.45 -4.35
N CYS A 36 25.03 -13.30 -4.73
CA CYS A 36 26.39 -12.93 -4.34
C CYS A 36 26.52 -12.41 -2.90
N THR A 37 25.51 -11.70 -2.39
CA THR A 37 25.62 -10.92 -1.13
C THR A 37 24.65 -11.39 -0.04
N ARG A 38 23.62 -12.17 -0.40
CA ARG A 38 22.44 -12.45 0.44
C ARG A 38 21.61 -11.21 0.79
N ALA A 39 21.86 -10.04 0.19
CA ALA A 39 21.03 -8.86 0.44
C ALA A 39 19.60 -9.09 -0.09
N GLY A 40 18.59 -8.88 0.76
CA GLY A 40 17.18 -8.99 0.36
C GLY A 40 16.61 -10.42 0.33
N THR A 41 17.32 -11.42 0.88
CA THR A 41 16.84 -12.82 0.97
C THR A 41 15.97 -13.10 2.20
N SER A 42 15.96 -12.22 3.21
CA SER A 42 15.21 -12.44 4.46
C SER A 42 13.82 -11.78 4.43
N CYS A 43 13.72 -10.47 4.70
CA CYS A 43 12.43 -9.77 4.72
C CYS A 43 12.10 -9.04 3.40
N GLY A 44 13.05 -8.97 2.47
CA GLY A 44 12.88 -8.33 1.15
C GLY A 44 12.77 -6.80 1.15
N SER A 45 12.78 -6.12 2.30
CA SER A 45 12.54 -4.67 2.39
C SER A 45 13.52 -3.80 1.60
N CYS A 46 14.76 -4.26 1.43
CA CYS A 46 15.83 -3.55 0.73
C CYS A 46 15.86 -3.77 -0.79
N VAL A 47 15.05 -4.71 -1.31
CA VAL A 47 15.07 -5.11 -2.73
C VAL A 47 14.91 -3.93 -3.70
N PRO A 48 13.97 -2.98 -3.51
CA PRO A 48 13.84 -1.83 -4.41
C PRO A 48 15.09 -0.94 -4.43
N MET A 49 15.77 -0.80 -3.28
CA MET A 49 17.01 -0.02 -3.21
C MET A 49 18.17 -0.76 -3.88
N ILE A 50 18.24 -2.08 -3.73
CA ILE A 50 19.22 -2.90 -4.45
C ILE A 50 19.04 -2.69 -5.95
N GLN A 51 17.81 -2.75 -6.47
CA GLN A 51 17.53 -2.53 -7.88
C GLN A 51 18.01 -1.14 -8.37
N SER A 52 17.69 -0.07 -7.62
CA SER A 52 18.16 1.28 -7.95
C SER A 52 19.69 1.41 -7.92
N LEU A 53 20.35 0.76 -6.97
CA LEU A 53 21.82 0.74 -6.91
C LEU A 53 22.44 -0.03 -8.07
N VAL A 54 21.86 -1.17 -8.46
CA VAL A 54 22.29 -1.94 -9.63
C VAL A 54 22.15 -1.08 -10.89
N HIS A 55 20.94 -0.56 -11.16
CA HIS A 55 20.68 0.25 -12.36
C HIS A 55 21.62 1.46 -12.44
N SER A 56 21.72 2.25 -11.36
CA SER A 56 22.59 3.44 -11.37
C SER A 56 24.08 3.09 -11.50
N THR A 57 24.49 1.88 -11.13
CA THR A 57 25.89 1.43 -11.26
C THR A 57 26.17 0.95 -12.68
N LEU A 58 25.24 0.22 -13.29
CA LEU A 58 25.29 -0.17 -14.70
C LEU A 58 25.30 1.05 -15.63
N GLU A 59 24.43 2.03 -15.38
CA GLU A 59 24.41 3.29 -16.14
C GLU A 59 25.75 4.04 -16.05
N ARG A 60 26.36 4.06 -14.85
CA ARG A 60 27.70 4.63 -14.64
C ARG A 60 28.81 3.87 -15.37
N GLN A 61 28.61 2.60 -15.68
CA GLN A 61 29.49 1.80 -16.53
C GLN A 61 29.18 1.95 -18.02
N GLY A 62 28.21 2.79 -18.40
CA GLY A 62 27.78 2.98 -19.79
C GLY A 62 26.89 1.84 -20.31
N ILE A 63 26.41 0.97 -19.42
CA ILE A 63 25.49 -0.12 -19.77
C ILE A 63 24.07 0.43 -19.77
N ALA A 64 23.40 0.31 -20.92
CA ALA A 64 22.01 0.71 -21.05
C ALA A 64 21.13 -0.21 -20.19
N VAL A 65 20.31 0.39 -19.33
CA VAL A 65 19.36 -0.34 -18.47
C VAL A 65 18.00 -0.35 -19.15
N ASP A 66 17.45 -1.54 -19.34
CA ASP A 66 16.08 -1.71 -19.82
C ASP A 66 15.08 -1.15 -18.79
N LYS A 67 14.22 -0.24 -19.25
CA LYS A 67 13.18 0.41 -18.43
C LYS A 67 11.81 -0.23 -18.63
N SER A 68 11.73 -1.28 -19.45
CA SER A 68 10.52 -2.09 -19.63
C SER A 68 9.98 -2.57 -18.29
N LEU A 69 8.66 -2.54 -18.13
CA LEU A 69 8.03 -3.04 -16.90
C LEU A 69 8.31 -4.54 -16.70
N CYS A 70 8.22 -5.32 -17.77
CA CYS A 70 8.54 -6.74 -17.83
C CYS A 70 8.55 -7.21 -19.29
N GLU A 71 8.80 -8.50 -19.52
CA GLU A 71 8.75 -9.11 -20.86
C GLU A 71 7.44 -8.89 -21.64
N HIS A 72 6.32 -8.62 -20.94
CA HIS A 72 5.02 -8.41 -21.56
C HIS A 72 4.80 -6.96 -22.05
N PHE A 73 5.53 -5.99 -21.50
CA PHE A 73 5.35 -4.56 -21.79
C PHE A 73 6.68 -3.82 -21.79
N SER A 74 7.07 -3.29 -22.96
CA SER A 74 8.30 -2.49 -23.15
C SER A 74 8.19 -1.03 -22.70
N TYR A 75 7.27 -0.76 -21.78
CA TYR A 75 6.94 0.56 -21.27
C TYR A 75 7.15 0.61 -19.76
N THR A 76 7.52 1.76 -19.23
CA THR A 76 7.49 2.06 -17.79
C THR A 76 6.05 2.08 -17.26
N ARG A 77 5.86 2.10 -15.92
CA ARG A 77 4.52 2.27 -15.35
C ARG A 77 3.91 3.60 -15.80
N ARG A 78 4.71 4.67 -15.79
CA ARG A 78 4.26 6.02 -16.16
C ARG A 78 3.75 6.07 -17.60
N GLU A 79 4.52 5.52 -18.54
CA GLU A 79 4.10 5.46 -19.95
C GLU A 79 2.84 4.61 -20.13
N LEU A 80 2.72 3.47 -19.43
CA LEU A 80 1.50 2.66 -19.46
C LEU A 80 0.29 3.45 -18.93
N PHE A 81 0.46 4.21 -17.85
CA PHE A 81 -0.61 5.06 -17.32
C PHE A 81 -1.09 6.05 -18.38
N ASP A 82 -0.16 6.76 -19.03
CA ASP A 82 -0.49 7.74 -20.06
C ASP A 82 -1.14 7.10 -21.29
N ILE A 83 -0.63 5.96 -21.77
CA ILE A 83 -1.22 5.24 -22.91
C ILE A 83 -2.63 4.77 -22.58
N ILE A 84 -2.85 4.14 -21.41
CA ILE A 84 -4.17 3.64 -20.99
C ILE A 84 -5.16 4.78 -20.87
N ARG A 85 -4.75 5.92 -20.28
CA ARG A 85 -5.58 7.12 -20.19
C ARG A 85 -5.91 7.68 -21.57
N VAL A 86 -4.92 7.92 -22.43
CA VAL A 86 -5.15 8.53 -23.75
C VAL A 86 -6.00 7.63 -24.66
N ARG A 87 -5.79 6.31 -24.60
CA ARG A 87 -6.57 5.33 -25.37
C ARG A 87 -7.91 4.96 -24.72
N GLN A 88 -8.16 5.41 -23.49
CA GLN A 88 -9.35 5.09 -22.70
C GLN A 88 -9.58 3.57 -22.57
N PHE A 89 -8.50 2.82 -22.33
CA PHE A 89 -8.60 1.37 -22.13
C PHE A 89 -9.22 1.05 -20.78
N THR A 90 -10.15 0.08 -20.76
CA THR A 90 -10.90 -0.31 -19.55
C THR A 90 -10.69 -1.77 -19.15
N ARG A 91 -10.00 -2.57 -19.97
CA ARG A 91 -9.84 -4.02 -19.77
C ARG A 91 -8.42 -4.48 -20.04
N PHE A 92 -7.92 -5.43 -19.24
CA PHE A 92 -6.58 -5.97 -19.38
C PHE A 92 -6.39 -6.72 -20.71
N SER A 93 -7.37 -7.53 -21.12
CA SER A 93 -7.34 -8.26 -22.39
C SER A 93 -7.15 -7.33 -23.60
N GLN A 94 -7.74 -6.13 -23.55
CA GLN A 94 -7.55 -5.11 -24.57
C GLN A 94 -6.13 -4.53 -24.52
N ILE A 95 -5.67 -4.13 -23.33
CA ILE A 95 -4.36 -3.53 -23.12
C ILE A 95 -3.24 -4.46 -23.61
N ILE A 96 -3.23 -5.71 -23.17
CA ILE A 96 -2.17 -6.65 -23.52
C ILE A 96 -2.16 -7.00 -25.01
N ARG A 97 -3.33 -7.02 -25.66
CA ARG A 97 -3.42 -7.29 -27.10
C ARG A 97 -2.93 -6.12 -27.95
N GLU A 98 -3.22 -4.88 -27.53
CA GLU A 98 -2.93 -3.69 -28.35
C GLU A 98 -1.52 -3.14 -28.11
N ILE A 99 -1.00 -3.22 -26.89
CA ILE A 99 0.28 -2.59 -26.51
C ILE A 99 1.22 -3.50 -25.71
N GLY A 100 0.90 -4.80 -25.59
CA GLY A 100 1.73 -5.78 -24.92
C GLY A 100 1.87 -7.08 -25.71
N GLN A 101 2.31 -8.13 -25.03
CA GLN A 101 2.39 -9.48 -25.57
C GLN A 101 2.18 -10.53 -24.47
N GLY A 102 1.79 -11.75 -24.84
CA GLY A 102 1.61 -12.87 -23.92
C GLY A 102 0.35 -12.79 -23.04
N GLY A 103 0.38 -13.43 -21.86
CA GLY A 103 -0.76 -13.51 -20.91
C GLY A 103 -0.62 -12.67 -19.63
N GLY A 104 0.51 -11.99 -19.47
CA GLY A 104 0.87 -11.20 -18.29
C GLY A 104 1.38 -12.03 -17.12
N CYS A 105 2.16 -11.38 -16.25
CA CYS A 105 2.77 -11.97 -15.05
C CYS A 105 2.36 -11.24 -13.76
N ASP A 106 2.92 -11.70 -12.64
CA ASP A 106 2.83 -11.10 -11.30
C ASP A 106 3.44 -9.68 -11.19
N ILE A 107 4.14 -9.23 -12.23
CA ILE A 107 4.59 -7.85 -12.37
C ILE A 107 3.53 -6.99 -13.06
N CYS A 108 3.20 -7.26 -14.32
CA CYS A 108 2.35 -6.34 -15.06
C CYS A 108 0.88 -6.36 -14.60
N LYS A 109 0.34 -7.51 -14.20
CA LYS A 109 -1.08 -7.64 -13.84
C LYS A 109 -1.48 -6.70 -12.68
N PRO A 110 -0.78 -6.69 -11.52
CA PRO A 110 -1.12 -5.75 -10.45
C PRO A 110 -0.90 -4.28 -10.83
N VAL A 111 0.05 -3.99 -11.72
CA VAL A 111 0.29 -2.61 -12.21
C VAL A 111 -0.90 -2.14 -13.06
N ILE A 112 -1.35 -2.97 -14.00
CA ILE A 112 -2.51 -2.65 -14.81
C ILE A 112 -3.77 -2.56 -13.96
N ALA A 113 -3.97 -3.46 -12.99
CA ALA A 113 -5.08 -3.36 -12.02
C ALA A 113 -5.07 -2.01 -11.27
N SER A 114 -3.91 -1.59 -10.78
CA SER A 114 -3.75 -0.30 -10.11
C SER A 114 -4.06 0.88 -11.05
N ILE A 115 -3.62 0.85 -12.30
CA ILE A 115 -3.93 1.93 -13.26
C ILE A 115 -5.44 1.96 -13.57
N LEU A 116 -6.03 0.80 -13.87
CA LEU A 116 -7.45 0.68 -14.19
C LEU A 116 -8.35 1.11 -13.02
N SER A 117 -7.97 0.82 -11.78
CA SER A 117 -8.74 1.26 -10.60
C SER A 117 -8.89 2.78 -10.48
N THR A 118 -8.02 3.56 -11.13
CA THR A 118 -8.13 5.03 -11.20
C THR A 118 -8.89 5.48 -12.46
N GLN A 119 -8.70 4.81 -13.60
CA GLN A 119 -9.22 5.25 -14.90
C GLN A 119 -10.61 4.70 -15.23
N ALA A 120 -10.91 3.48 -14.82
CA ALA A 120 -12.17 2.77 -15.03
C ALA A 120 -12.52 1.98 -13.75
N PRO A 121 -12.95 2.67 -12.68
CA PRO A 121 -13.19 2.03 -11.39
C PRO A 121 -14.25 0.94 -11.51
N ALA A 122 -13.87 -0.26 -11.07
CA ALA A 122 -14.76 -1.40 -10.93
C ALA A 122 -14.31 -2.18 -9.69
N HIS A 123 -15.19 -3.05 -9.18
CA HIS A 123 -14.86 -3.89 -8.05
C HIS A 123 -13.61 -4.74 -8.36
N VAL A 124 -12.74 -4.94 -7.36
CA VAL A 124 -11.45 -5.64 -7.55
C VAL A 124 -11.61 -7.09 -8.00
N LEU A 125 -12.76 -7.70 -7.70
CA LEU A 125 -13.16 -9.05 -8.11
C LEU A 125 -14.08 -9.09 -9.36
N GLU A 126 -14.30 -7.96 -10.02
CA GLU A 126 -15.19 -7.87 -11.20
C GLU A 126 -14.51 -8.37 -12.47
N GLY A 127 -15.13 -9.32 -13.18
CA GLY A 127 -14.66 -9.80 -14.48
C GLY A 127 -13.17 -10.15 -14.53
N GLU A 128 -12.44 -9.55 -15.48
CA GLU A 128 -11.01 -9.78 -15.65
C GLU A 128 -10.17 -9.26 -14.47
N ASN A 129 -10.63 -8.24 -13.73
CA ASN A 129 -9.88 -7.60 -12.64
C ASN A 129 -9.51 -8.58 -11.54
N ALA A 130 -10.36 -9.58 -11.27
CA ALA A 130 -10.12 -10.58 -10.24
C ALA A 130 -8.82 -11.35 -10.44
N THR A 131 -8.43 -11.56 -11.71
CA THR A 131 -7.21 -12.29 -12.09
C THR A 131 -5.96 -11.42 -12.12
N LEU A 132 -6.13 -10.10 -11.97
CA LEU A 132 -5.04 -9.13 -12.01
C LEU A 132 -4.50 -8.80 -10.61
N GLN A 133 -5.29 -9.08 -9.58
CA GLN A 133 -4.97 -8.72 -8.20
C GLN A 133 -3.75 -9.50 -7.68
N ASP A 134 -3.01 -8.86 -6.78
CA ASP A 134 -1.98 -9.54 -6.00
C ASP A 134 -2.60 -10.45 -4.92
N THR A 135 -1.75 -11.16 -4.20
CA THR A 135 -2.16 -12.14 -3.18
C THR A 135 -3.17 -11.60 -2.16
N ASN A 136 -3.09 -10.33 -1.76
CA ASN A 136 -3.94 -9.80 -0.71
C ASN A 136 -5.22 -9.16 -1.27
N ASP A 137 -5.13 -8.42 -2.39
CA ASP A 137 -6.32 -7.84 -3.05
C ASP A 137 -7.23 -8.95 -3.64
N HIS A 138 -6.68 -10.13 -3.98
CA HIS A 138 -7.46 -11.27 -4.50
C HIS A 138 -8.53 -11.80 -3.52
N VAL A 139 -8.31 -11.65 -2.23
CA VAL A 139 -9.22 -12.07 -1.16
C VAL A 139 -9.56 -10.93 -0.20
N MET A 140 -9.21 -9.70 -0.57
CA MET A 140 -9.45 -8.47 0.19
C MET A 140 -9.07 -8.62 1.69
N ALA A 141 -7.95 -9.30 1.95
CA ALA A 141 -7.44 -9.57 3.29
C ALA A 141 -5.93 -9.84 3.26
N ASN A 142 -5.22 -9.59 4.37
CA ASN A 142 -3.77 -9.81 4.42
C ASN A 142 -3.44 -11.27 4.72
N LEU A 143 -2.71 -11.93 3.82
CA LEU A 143 -2.20 -13.28 4.05
C LEU A 143 -1.18 -13.31 5.20
N GLN A 144 -1.34 -14.27 6.11
CA GLN A 144 -0.47 -14.51 7.25
C GLN A 144 0.42 -15.74 7.04
N ARG A 145 1.41 -15.92 7.92
CA ARG A 145 2.45 -16.95 7.80
C ARG A 145 1.91 -18.39 7.73
N ASN A 146 0.79 -18.69 8.37
CA ASN A 146 0.14 -20.01 8.36
C ASN A 146 -1.02 -20.11 7.34
N GLY A 147 -1.12 -19.21 6.36
CA GLY A 147 -2.20 -19.25 5.37
C GLY A 147 -3.53 -18.66 5.84
N THR A 148 -3.61 -18.13 7.06
CA THR A 148 -4.78 -17.39 7.56
C THR A 148 -4.74 -15.93 7.14
N TYR A 149 -5.76 -15.16 7.50
CA TYR A 149 -5.96 -13.78 7.07
C TYR A 149 -6.15 -12.83 8.23
N SER A 150 -5.75 -11.57 8.02
CA SER A 150 -6.04 -10.46 8.95
C SER A 150 -7.22 -9.61 8.47
N VAL A 151 -8.05 -9.19 9.41
CA VAL A 151 -9.24 -8.37 9.21
C VAL A 151 -9.06 -7.06 9.96
N VAL A 152 -9.16 -5.95 9.24
CA VAL A 152 -8.94 -4.61 9.79
C VAL A 152 -10.11 -3.72 9.38
N PRO A 153 -11.12 -3.51 10.25
CA PRO A 153 -12.16 -2.53 9.99
C PRO A 153 -11.58 -1.12 9.93
N ARG A 154 -12.26 -0.23 9.20
CA ARG A 154 -11.93 1.19 9.13
C ARG A 154 -12.41 1.89 10.40
N LEU A 155 -11.50 2.63 11.03
CA LEU A 155 -11.78 3.53 12.17
C LEU A 155 -11.30 4.93 11.75
N PRO A 156 -12.13 5.73 11.06
CA PRO A 156 -11.75 7.07 10.61
C PRO A 156 -11.29 7.94 11.78
N GLY A 157 -10.13 8.61 11.63
CA GLY A 157 -9.54 9.41 12.69
C GLY A 157 -9.12 8.62 13.95
N GLY A 158 -9.25 7.29 13.94
CA GLY A 158 -9.07 6.44 15.11
C GLY A 158 -10.29 6.33 16.03
N GLU A 159 -11.45 6.80 15.60
CA GLU A 159 -12.67 6.78 16.40
C GLU A 159 -13.41 5.44 16.33
N VAL A 160 -13.97 5.05 17.48
CA VAL A 160 -14.83 3.87 17.60
C VAL A 160 -15.83 4.08 18.74
N THR A 161 -17.11 3.84 18.47
CA THR A 161 -18.17 3.87 19.50
C THR A 161 -18.00 2.72 20.49
N PRO A 162 -18.50 2.82 21.73
CA PRO A 162 -18.54 1.69 22.67
C PRO A 162 -19.18 0.43 22.07
N GLU A 163 -20.30 0.56 21.36
CA GLU A 163 -21.03 -0.54 20.73
C GLU A 163 -20.19 -1.19 19.63
N GLY A 164 -19.57 -0.39 18.75
CA GLY A 164 -18.63 -0.86 17.74
C GLY A 164 -17.41 -1.57 18.35
N LEU A 165 -16.88 -1.08 19.47
CA LEU A 165 -15.76 -1.71 20.18
C LEU A 165 -16.17 -3.06 20.78
N ILE A 166 -17.37 -3.15 21.37
CA ILE A 166 -17.95 -4.41 21.85
C ILE A 166 -18.11 -5.39 20.68
N ALA A 167 -18.69 -4.95 19.55
CA ALA A 167 -18.87 -5.77 18.37
C ALA A 167 -17.55 -6.37 17.85
N ILE A 168 -16.48 -5.55 17.74
CA ILE A 168 -15.14 -6.03 17.38
C ILE A 168 -14.66 -7.10 18.38
N GLY A 169 -14.86 -6.86 19.69
CA GLY A 169 -14.48 -7.81 20.74
C GLY A 169 -15.23 -9.14 20.64
N GLU A 170 -16.54 -9.11 20.38
CA GLU A 170 -17.37 -10.31 20.22
C GLU A 170 -17.00 -11.08 18.96
N ILE A 171 -16.83 -10.40 17.82
CA ILE A 171 -16.38 -11.02 16.57
C ILE A 171 -15.01 -11.69 16.79
N ALA A 172 -14.05 -10.98 17.39
CA ALA A 172 -12.74 -11.55 17.65
C ALA A 172 -12.81 -12.77 18.59
N ARG A 173 -13.65 -12.74 19.63
CA ARG A 173 -13.86 -13.88 20.54
C ARG A 173 -14.44 -15.08 19.78
N ASP A 174 -15.51 -14.88 19.02
CA ASP A 174 -16.27 -15.95 18.38
C ASP A 174 -15.45 -16.66 17.30
N PHE A 175 -14.62 -15.92 16.57
CA PHE A 175 -13.69 -16.44 15.55
C PHE A 175 -12.27 -16.72 16.08
N LYS A 176 -12.05 -16.62 17.40
CA LYS A 176 -10.75 -16.86 18.08
C LYS A 176 -9.59 -16.04 17.49
N LEU A 177 -9.88 -14.82 17.05
CA LEU A 177 -8.92 -13.92 16.41
C LEU A 177 -8.04 -13.25 17.47
N TYR A 178 -6.73 -13.25 17.24
CA TYR A 178 -5.83 -12.43 18.02
C TYR A 178 -6.02 -10.94 17.66
N THR A 179 -6.17 -10.05 18.64
CA THR A 179 -6.40 -8.62 18.40
C THR A 179 -5.20 -7.76 18.77
N LYS A 180 -4.91 -6.74 17.95
CA LYS A 180 -3.81 -5.82 18.19
C LYS A 180 -4.18 -4.39 17.80
N VAL A 181 -3.97 -3.45 18.73
CA VAL A 181 -3.99 -2.01 18.41
C VAL A 181 -2.76 -1.67 17.58
N THR A 182 -2.96 -1.00 16.46
CA THR A 182 -1.92 -0.63 15.50
C THR A 182 -1.48 0.82 15.66
N GLY A 183 -0.29 1.16 15.16
CA GLY A 183 0.20 2.56 15.17
C GLY A 183 -0.62 3.53 14.32
N GLY A 184 -1.57 3.05 13.52
CA GLY A 184 -2.52 3.86 12.76
C GLY A 184 -3.87 4.06 13.47
N GLN A 185 -3.93 3.88 14.79
CA GLN A 185 -5.18 3.99 15.58
C GLN A 185 -6.29 3.04 15.11
N ARG A 186 -5.92 1.79 14.80
CA ARG A 186 -6.86 0.74 14.37
C ARG A 186 -6.72 -0.52 15.19
N ILE A 187 -7.73 -1.38 15.12
CA ILE A 187 -7.70 -2.73 15.69
C ILE A 187 -7.55 -3.73 14.53
N ASP A 188 -6.48 -4.52 14.56
CA ASP A 188 -6.22 -5.60 13.60
C ASP A 188 -6.52 -6.95 14.25
N MET A 189 -7.33 -7.77 13.57
CA MET A 189 -7.76 -9.09 14.02
C MET A 189 -7.11 -10.16 13.16
N PHE A 190 -6.35 -11.06 13.78
CA PHE A 190 -5.49 -12.03 13.09
C PHE A 190 -5.99 -13.47 13.27
N GLY A 191 -5.85 -14.26 12.22
CA GLY A 191 -6.02 -15.72 12.29
C GLY A 191 -7.31 -16.23 11.66
N ALA A 192 -8.03 -15.39 10.90
CA ALA A 192 -9.26 -15.77 10.21
C ALA A 192 -8.95 -16.76 9.08
N ARG A 193 -9.77 -17.80 8.92
CA ARG A 193 -9.71 -18.65 7.72
C ARG A 193 -10.39 -17.95 6.54
N LEU A 194 -10.11 -18.44 5.33
CA LEU A 194 -10.69 -17.88 4.10
C LEU A 194 -12.23 -17.93 4.12
N ASP A 195 -12.80 -19.05 4.57
CA ASP A 195 -14.23 -19.31 4.69
C ASP A 195 -14.94 -18.47 5.75
N GLU A 196 -14.20 -17.96 6.73
CA GLU A 196 -14.75 -17.12 7.80
C GLU A 196 -14.88 -15.66 7.40
N LEU A 197 -14.09 -15.21 6.42
CA LEU A 197 -14.05 -13.80 6.04
C LEU A 197 -15.44 -13.23 5.71
N PRO A 198 -16.31 -13.90 4.93
CA PRO A 198 -17.64 -13.36 4.64
C PRO A 198 -18.51 -13.18 5.89
N GLU A 199 -18.50 -14.10 6.85
CA GLU A 199 -19.30 -13.95 8.07
C GLU A 199 -18.73 -12.87 8.99
N ILE A 200 -17.39 -12.80 9.13
CA ILE A 200 -16.74 -11.73 9.89
C ILE A 200 -17.12 -10.36 9.32
N TRP A 201 -17.02 -10.18 8.00
CA TRP A 201 -17.37 -8.92 7.35
C TRP A 201 -18.86 -8.63 7.39
N ARG A 202 -19.74 -9.64 7.28
CA ARG A 202 -21.19 -9.46 7.45
C ARG A 202 -21.52 -8.84 8.81
N ARG A 203 -20.91 -9.34 9.89
CA ARG A 203 -21.09 -8.78 11.24
C ARG A 203 -20.50 -7.38 11.37
N LEU A 204 -19.30 -7.14 10.82
CA LEU A 204 -18.68 -5.81 10.84
C LEU A 204 -19.54 -4.76 10.11
N VAL A 205 -20.01 -5.08 8.89
CA VAL A 205 -20.87 -4.20 8.08
C VAL A 205 -22.21 -3.95 8.77
N ALA A 206 -22.78 -4.95 9.44
CA ALA A 206 -24.01 -4.77 10.24
C ALA A 206 -23.85 -3.75 11.39
N HIS A 207 -22.62 -3.53 11.86
CA HIS A 207 -22.27 -2.51 12.85
C HIS A 207 -21.72 -1.21 12.22
N GLY A 208 -21.83 -1.05 10.89
CA GLY A 208 -21.44 0.17 10.17
C GLY A 208 -19.93 0.27 9.88
N PHE A 209 -19.16 -0.80 10.07
CA PHE A 209 -17.75 -0.80 9.70
C PHE A 209 -17.57 -1.03 8.20
N GLU A 210 -16.71 -0.22 7.58
CA GLU A 210 -16.18 -0.45 6.25
C GLU A 210 -14.81 -1.16 6.31
N SER A 211 -14.33 -1.63 5.16
CA SER A 211 -12.99 -2.15 5.03
C SER A 211 -11.92 -1.08 5.28
N GLY A 212 -10.97 -1.40 6.16
CA GLY A 212 -9.79 -0.58 6.36
C GLY A 212 -8.81 -0.61 5.19
N HIS A 213 -9.03 -1.48 4.18
CA HIS A 213 -8.15 -1.68 3.02
C HIS A 213 -6.68 -1.94 3.43
N ALA A 214 -6.49 -2.65 4.54
CA ALA A 214 -5.17 -2.97 5.06
C ALA A 214 -4.40 -3.97 4.17
N TYR A 215 -5.06 -4.57 3.18
CA TYR A 215 -4.48 -5.46 2.16
C TYR A 215 -3.93 -4.69 0.97
N GLY A 216 -4.72 -3.77 0.40
CA GLY A 216 -4.39 -3.13 -0.86
C GLY A 216 -3.28 -2.08 -0.81
N LYS A 217 -2.75 -1.70 -1.97
CA LYS A 217 -1.90 -0.51 -2.14
C LYS A 217 -2.76 0.75 -2.21
N SER A 218 -3.36 1.11 -1.08
CA SER A 218 -4.29 2.24 -0.97
C SER A 218 -4.01 3.13 0.24
N LEU A 219 -4.83 4.16 0.45
CA LEU A 219 -4.85 4.88 1.72
C LEU A 219 -5.15 3.91 2.87
N ARG A 220 -4.16 3.78 3.76
CA ARG A 220 -4.25 2.91 4.93
C ARG A 220 -4.83 3.57 6.15
N THR A 221 -4.59 4.85 6.41
CA THR A 221 -5.10 5.53 7.62
C THR A 221 -4.78 7.01 7.55
N VAL A 222 -5.64 7.83 8.16
CA VAL A 222 -5.35 9.20 8.56
C VAL A 222 -5.35 9.25 10.09
N LYS A 223 -4.15 9.20 10.68
CA LYS A 223 -3.98 9.24 12.14
C LYS A 223 -4.32 10.65 12.66
N SER A 224 -5.07 10.77 13.73
CA SER A 224 -5.39 12.07 14.35
C SER A 224 -4.78 12.19 15.75
N CYS A 225 -4.68 13.41 16.28
CA CYS A 225 -4.72 13.60 17.72
C CYS A 225 -6.13 14.07 18.11
N VAL A 226 -6.42 14.17 19.41
CA VAL A 226 -7.75 14.54 19.93
C VAL A 226 -8.15 16.01 19.70
N GLY A 227 -7.36 16.77 18.92
CA GLY A 227 -7.72 18.11 18.43
C GLY A 227 -8.03 19.15 19.52
N SER A 228 -8.66 20.25 19.10
CA SER A 228 -9.20 21.29 19.98
C SER A 228 -10.41 20.84 20.81
N ASP A 229 -11.04 19.72 20.44
CA ASP A 229 -12.23 19.22 21.16
C ASP A 229 -11.89 18.75 22.57
N TRP A 230 -10.71 18.16 22.76
CA TRP A 230 -10.30 17.57 24.04
C TRP A 230 -8.94 18.05 24.54
N CYS A 231 -7.99 18.35 23.66
CA CYS A 231 -6.67 18.78 24.09
C CYS A 231 -6.70 20.26 24.45
N ARG A 232 -6.27 20.60 25.68
CA ARG A 232 -6.07 22.00 26.12
C ARG A 232 -5.11 22.84 25.26
N TYR A 233 -4.41 22.18 24.35
CA TYR A 233 -3.44 22.75 23.43
C TYR A 233 -3.83 22.63 21.96
N GLY A 234 -4.97 21.99 21.67
CA GLY A 234 -5.47 21.89 20.31
C GLY A 234 -5.80 23.28 19.79
N VAL A 235 -5.26 23.61 18.63
CA VAL A 235 -5.48 24.86 17.91
C VAL A 235 -6.67 24.72 16.98
N GLN A 236 -6.79 23.58 16.30
CA GLN A 236 -7.92 23.26 15.42
C GLN A 236 -8.42 21.83 15.60
N ASP A 237 -9.60 21.55 15.05
CA ASP A 237 -10.21 20.23 15.00
C ASP A 237 -9.45 19.31 14.02
N SER A 238 -8.47 18.60 14.54
CA SER A 238 -7.76 17.58 13.77
C SER A 238 -8.53 16.28 13.59
N VAL A 239 -9.53 16.00 14.43
CA VAL A 239 -10.27 14.74 14.38
C VAL A 239 -11.24 14.80 13.21
N GLY A 240 -12.07 15.84 13.14
CA GLY A 240 -13.00 16.07 12.04
C GLY A 240 -12.30 16.11 10.69
N LEU A 241 -11.19 16.84 10.57
CA LEU A 241 -10.40 16.86 9.34
C LEU A 241 -9.79 15.48 9.01
N ALA A 242 -9.30 14.73 10.01
CA ALA A 242 -8.77 13.38 9.76
C ALA A 242 -9.87 12.42 9.27
N VAL A 243 -11.08 12.49 9.85
CA VAL A 243 -12.24 11.71 9.42
C VAL A 243 -12.61 12.08 7.99
N GLU A 244 -12.71 13.37 7.67
CA GLU A 244 -13.01 13.85 6.32
C GLU A 244 -12.01 13.34 5.30
N LEU A 245 -10.71 13.49 5.54
CA LEU A 245 -9.66 13.03 4.62
C LEU A 245 -9.64 11.50 4.52
N GLU A 246 -9.86 10.77 5.63
CA GLU A 246 -9.89 9.31 5.58
C GLU A 246 -11.07 8.80 4.77
N LEU A 247 -12.24 9.43 4.92
CA LEU A 247 -13.42 9.11 4.14
C LEU A 247 -13.27 9.57 2.69
N ARG A 248 -12.66 10.71 2.42
CA ARG A 248 -12.46 11.19 1.04
C ARG A 248 -11.60 10.23 0.23
N TYR A 249 -10.50 9.73 0.79
CA TYR A 249 -9.50 8.95 0.03
C TYR A 249 -9.55 7.45 0.31
N ARG A 250 -10.58 6.95 0.98
CA ARG A 250 -10.74 5.50 1.21
C ARG A 250 -10.91 4.75 -0.11
N GLY A 251 -10.26 3.60 -0.21
CA GLY A 251 -10.27 2.80 -1.44
C GLY A 251 -9.32 3.29 -2.54
N LEU A 252 -8.77 4.51 -2.45
CA LEU A 252 -7.85 5.08 -3.46
C LEU A 252 -6.63 4.18 -3.66
N ARG A 253 -6.62 3.39 -4.73
CA ARG A 253 -5.50 2.56 -5.14
C ARG A 253 -4.41 3.44 -5.75
N SER A 254 -3.16 3.09 -5.48
CA SER A 254 -1.99 3.93 -5.76
C SER A 254 -0.74 3.06 -5.99
N PRO A 255 0.33 3.59 -6.59
CA PRO A 255 1.56 2.83 -6.86
C PRO A 255 2.09 2.07 -5.64
N HIS A 256 1.90 2.63 -4.44
CA HIS A 256 2.18 1.99 -3.18
C HIS A 256 1.27 2.54 -2.07
N LYS A 257 1.03 1.76 -1.00
CA LYS A 257 0.24 2.18 0.18
C LYS A 257 0.59 3.58 0.69
N LEU A 258 -0.44 4.33 1.06
CA LEU A 258 -0.36 5.70 1.57
C LEU A 258 -0.77 5.74 3.04
N LYS A 259 -0.15 6.63 3.81
CA LYS A 259 -0.53 6.96 5.18
C LYS A 259 -0.58 8.48 5.30
N SER A 260 -1.50 8.96 6.11
CA SER A 260 -1.59 10.38 6.47
C SER A 260 -1.78 10.55 7.97
N ALA A 261 -1.67 11.80 8.41
CA ALA A 261 -2.08 12.19 9.74
C ALA A 261 -2.40 13.69 9.81
N VAL A 262 -3.25 14.05 10.75
CA VAL A 262 -3.63 15.43 11.08
C VAL A 262 -3.30 15.69 12.54
N SER A 263 -2.48 16.71 12.82
CA SER A 263 -2.19 17.17 14.17
C SER A 263 -2.85 18.51 14.42
N GLY A 264 -3.64 18.61 15.49
CA GLY A 264 -4.35 19.84 15.86
C GLY A 264 -3.45 20.95 16.42
N CYS A 265 -2.14 20.75 16.53
CA CYS A 265 -1.15 21.79 16.84
C CYS A 265 0.28 21.30 16.53
N ALA A 266 1.26 22.20 16.66
CA ALA A 266 2.69 21.94 16.46
C ALA A 266 3.34 20.91 17.43
N ARG A 267 2.62 20.45 18.47
CA ARG A 267 3.09 19.32 19.31
C ARG A 267 3.03 17.97 18.60
N GLU A 268 2.34 17.92 17.46
CA GLU A 268 2.54 16.87 16.46
C GLU A 268 2.23 15.44 16.96
N CYS A 269 1.29 15.27 17.89
CA CYS A 269 1.00 13.96 18.48
C CYS A 269 0.57 12.88 17.46
N ALA A 270 0.15 13.29 16.25
CA ALA A 270 -0.23 12.37 15.18
C ALA A 270 0.94 11.96 14.26
N GLU A 271 2.17 12.46 14.46
CA GLU A 271 3.34 12.11 13.64
C GLU A 271 3.13 12.41 12.12
N ALA A 272 2.37 13.46 11.79
CA ALA A 272 2.14 14.00 10.44
C ALA A 272 3.40 14.16 9.58
N GLN A 273 4.52 14.62 10.13
CA GLN A 273 5.77 14.80 9.38
C GLN A 273 6.47 13.46 9.04
N SER A 274 5.90 12.31 9.44
CA SER A 274 6.40 10.98 9.07
C SER A 274 5.52 10.27 8.02
N LYS A 275 4.48 10.95 7.52
CA LYS A 275 3.45 10.36 6.66
C LYS A 275 3.62 10.78 5.20
N ASP A 276 3.04 10.00 4.29
CA ASP A 276 3.14 10.25 2.84
C ASP A 276 2.56 11.65 2.47
N PHE A 277 1.57 12.11 3.23
CA PHE A 277 1.18 13.52 3.37
C PHE A 277 0.67 13.77 4.80
N GLY A 278 1.00 14.91 5.39
CA GLY A 278 0.68 15.23 6.78
C GLY A 278 0.19 16.67 6.95
N ILE A 279 -0.70 16.88 7.90
CA ILE A 279 -1.34 18.16 8.15
C ILE A 279 -1.08 18.58 9.59
N ILE A 280 -0.67 19.84 9.79
CA ILE A 280 -0.47 20.41 11.13
C ILE A 280 -1.20 21.75 11.21
N ALA A 281 -2.05 21.91 12.22
CA ALA A 281 -2.77 23.15 12.47
C ALA A 281 -1.84 24.30 12.84
N THR A 282 -2.14 25.48 12.31
CA THR A 282 -1.64 26.78 12.74
C THR A 282 -2.81 27.64 13.24
N GLU A 283 -2.52 28.82 13.78
CA GLU A 283 -3.59 29.76 14.14
C GLU A 283 -4.30 30.34 12.91
N GLN A 284 -3.64 30.30 11.75
CA GLN A 284 -4.12 30.90 10.50
C GLN A 284 -4.77 29.87 9.56
N GLY A 285 -4.52 28.57 9.75
CA GLY A 285 -5.01 27.51 8.87
C GLY A 285 -4.24 26.21 9.06
N TRP A 286 -3.82 25.61 7.95
CA TRP A 286 -3.16 24.31 7.93
C TRP A 286 -1.84 24.34 7.17
N ASN A 287 -0.79 23.81 7.79
CA ASN A 287 0.45 23.47 7.09
C ASN A 287 0.32 22.07 6.46
N LEU A 288 0.57 21.98 5.16
CA LEU A 288 0.60 20.74 4.39
C LEU A 288 2.04 20.28 4.18
N TYR A 289 2.35 19.07 4.66
CA TYR A 289 3.63 18.40 4.48
C TYR A 289 3.50 17.21 3.55
N VAL A 290 4.52 16.94 2.71
CA VAL A 290 4.50 15.87 1.70
C VAL A 290 5.78 15.05 1.63
N GLY A 291 5.65 13.83 1.10
CA GLY A 291 6.78 12.94 0.83
C GLY A 291 7.39 12.31 2.07
N GLY A 292 6.74 12.32 3.23
CA GLY A 292 7.23 11.62 4.43
C GLY A 292 7.07 10.10 4.31
N ASN A 293 7.82 9.35 5.11
CA ASN A 293 7.73 7.90 5.10
C ASN A 293 8.20 7.30 6.43
N GLY A 294 7.38 6.41 7.01
CA GLY A 294 7.81 5.46 8.03
C GLY A 294 8.14 4.09 7.42
N GLY A 295 9.26 3.48 7.81
CA GLY A 295 9.66 2.15 7.35
C GLY A 295 11.16 1.92 7.44
N MET A 296 11.71 1.06 6.56
CA MET A 296 13.14 0.74 6.51
C MET A 296 14.03 1.98 6.36
N ARG A 297 13.56 2.97 5.58
CA ARG A 297 14.15 4.30 5.50
C ARG A 297 13.15 5.33 6.00
N PRO A 298 13.19 5.71 7.28
CA PRO A 298 12.39 6.83 7.75
C PRO A 298 12.83 8.11 7.03
N ARG A 299 11.85 8.92 6.61
CA ARG A 299 12.08 10.19 5.94
C ARG A 299 11.06 11.21 6.40
N HIS A 300 11.52 12.37 6.88
CA HIS A 300 10.63 13.47 7.27
C HIS A 300 9.99 14.11 6.04
N ALA A 301 8.70 14.40 6.11
CA ALA A 301 7.96 15.13 5.10
C ALA A 301 8.47 16.59 4.99
N ASP A 302 8.39 17.18 3.81
CA ASP A 302 8.71 18.59 3.61
C ASP A 302 7.45 19.44 3.58
N LEU A 303 7.57 20.69 4.03
CA LEU A 303 6.50 21.68 3.98
C LEU A 303 6.23 22.11 2.52
N LEU A 304 5.05 21.74 2.00
CA LEU A 304 4.60 22.14 0.66
C LEU A 304 3.93 23.52 0.68
N ALA A 305 3.05 23.77 1.66
CA ALA A 305 2.33 25.03 1.78
C ALA A 305 1.88 25.27 3.23
N SER A 306 1.70 26.54 3.58
CA SER A 306 1.40 26.98 4.94
C SER A 306 0.11 27.76 5.02
N ASP A 307 -0.50 27.75 6.21
CA ASP A 307 -1.65 28.58 6.58
C ASP A 307 -2.82 28.48 5.59
N LEU A 308 -3.05 27.27 5.06
CA LEU A 308 -4.13 27.01 4.10
C LEU A 308 -5.48 26.97 4.81
N ASP A 309 -6.51 27.53 4.17
CA ASP A 309 -7.88 27.17 4.49
C ASP A 309 -8.17 25.71 4.09
N THR A 310 -9.19 25.10 4.70
CA THR A 310 -9.52 23.68 4.49
C THR A 310 -9.85 23.36 3.02
N ALA A 311 -10.52 24.25 2.30
CA ALA A 311 -10.89 23.98 0.91
C ALA A 311 -9.65 23.97 0.00
N THR A 312 -8.75 24.95 0.16
CA THR A 312 -7.47 24.97 -0.57
C THR A 312 -6.57 23.80 -0.20
N LEU A 313 -6.52 23.43 1.09
CA LEU A 313 -5.79 22.24 1.57
C LEU A 313 -6.24 20.97 0.84
N ILE A 314 -7.56 20.71 0.79
CA ILE A 314 -8.10 19.52 0.14
C ILE A 314 -7.76 19.50 -1.35
N ARG A 315 -7.88 20.64 -2.06
CA ARG A 315 -7.51 20.74 -3.49
C ARG A 315 -6.03 20.38 -3.71
N TYR A 316 -5.13 20.88 -2.86
CA TYR A 316 -3.71 20.55 -2.98
C TYR A 316 -3.41 19.08 -2.68
N ILE A 317 -4.11 18.46 -1.73
CA ILE A 317 -3.98 17.02 -1.46
C ILE A 317 -4.50 16.20 -2.66
N ASP A 318 -5.66 16.55 -3.21
CA ASP A 318 -6.25 15.89 -4.38
C ASP A 318 -5.26 15.90 -5.56
N ARG A 319 -4.73 17.08 -5.88
CA ARG A 319 -3.71 17.28 -6.92
C ARG A 319 -2.45 16.46 -6.65
N TYR A 320 -1.92 16.52 -5.42
CA TYR A 320 -0.72 15.80 -5.02
C TYR A 320 -0.87 14.28 -5.19
N LEU A 321 -1.99 13.73 -4.69
CA LEU A 321 -2.26 12.30 -4.76
C LEU A 321 -2.46 11.84 -6.21
N MET A 322 -3.22 12.56 -7.02
CA MET A 322 -3.42 12.20 -8.42
C MET A 322 -2.16 12.36 -9.26
N TYR A 323 -1.36 13.41 -9.01
CA TYR A 323 -0.09 13.59 -9.70
C TYR A 323 0.90 12.46 -9.35
N TYR A 324 0.97 12.04 -8.08
CA TYR A 324 1.74 10.86 -7.67
C TYR A 324 1.23 9.58 -8.33
N ILE A 325 -0.08 9.34 -8.35
CA ILE A 325 -0.67 8.15 -8.98
C ILE A 325 -0.35 8.08 -10.48
N ARG A 326 -0.34 9.23 -11.17
CA ARG A 326 -0.03 9.33 -12.61
C ARG A 326 1.45 9.10 -12.90
N THR A 327 2.35 9.65 -12.08
CA THR A 327 3.76 9.82 -12.46
C THR A 327 4.74 8.89 -11.76
N ALA A 328 4.37 8.27 -10.64
CA ALA A 328 5.26 7.39 -9.90
C ALA A 328 5.43 6.02 -10.56
N GLU A 329 6.57 5.40 -10.34
CA GLU A 329 6.89 4.05 -10.82
C GLU A 329 6.29 2.95 -9.95
N ARG A 330 6.35 1.70 -10.44
CA ARG A 330 5.83 0.52 -9.73
C ARG A 330 6.39 0.43 -8.30
N LEU A 331 5.50 0.34 -7.32
CA LEU A 331 5.83 0.20 -5.89
C LEU A 331 6.72 1.31 -5.34
N GLN A 332 6.79 2.46 -6.01
CA GLN A 332 7.55 3.62 -5.56
C GLN A 332 6.78 4.32 -4.43
N ARG A 333 7.45 4.62 -3.31
CA ARG A 333 6.87 5.44 -2.21
C ARG A 333 6.91 6.91 -2.59
N THR A 334 5.99 7.71 -2.04
CA THR A 334 5.97 9.17 -2.25
C THR A 334 7.29 9.85 -1.91
N SER A 335 8.00 9.39 -0.88
CA SER A 335 9.33 9.92 -0.53
C SER A 335 10.36 9.72 -1.66
N VAL A 336 10.41 8.52 -2.24
CA VAL A 336 11.35 8.16 -3.31
C VAL A 336 10.92 8.81 -4.64
N TRP A 337 9.61 8.92 -4.84
CA TRP A 337 9.04 9.65 -5.98
C TRP A 337 9.41 11.13 -5.93
N LEU A 338 9.24 11.79 -4.79
CA LEU A 338 9.66 13.18 -4.59
C LEU A 338 11.14 13.38 -4.89
N GLU A 339 12.00 12.48 -4.39
CA GLU A 339 13.43 12.49 -4.71
C GLU A 339 13.69 12.34 -6.22
N SER A 340 12.94 11.46 -6.90
CA SER A 340 13.09 11.24 -8.35
C SER A 340 12.64 12.41 -9.23
N LEU A 341 11.87 13.35 -8.69
CA LEU A 341 11.51 14.60 -9.37
C LEU A 341 12.63 15.65 -9.31
N THR A 342 13.68 15.41 -8.54
CA THR A 342 14.81 16.34 -8.42
C THR A 342 15.68 16.29 -9.68
N SER A 343 15.94 17.46 -10.25
CA SER A 343 16.88 17.67 -11.36
C SER A 343 18.17 18.34 -10.86
N ALA A 344 19.10 18.62 -11.78
CA ALA A 344 20.31 19.37 -11.45
C ALA A 344 20.03 20.83 -11.03
N GLU A 345 18.91 21.38 -11.49
CA GLU A 345 18.56 22.80 -11.36
C GLU A 345 17.44 23.03 -10.33
N GLU A 346 16.64 22.00 -10.05
CA GLU A 346 15.43 22.13 -9.25
C GLU A 346 15.21 20.93 -8.31
N SER A 347 14.92 21.22 -7.04
CA SER A 347 14.52 20.19 -6.07
C SER A 347 13.12 19.65 -6.40
N GLY A 348 12.88 18.37 -6.12
CA GLY A 348 11.55 17.77 -6.33
C GLY A 348 10.42 18.50 -5.60
N LEU A 349 10.69 19.11 -4.43
CA LEU A 349 9.70 19.91 -3.71
C LEU A 349 9.35 21.21 -4.43
N ALA A 350 10.36 21.88 -5.01
CA ALA A 350 10.14 23.09 -5.81
C ALA A 350 9.31 22.78 -7.07
N HIS A 351 9.64 21.67 -7.76
CA HIS A 351 8.84 21.16 -8.88
C HIS A 351 7.38 20.88 -8.45
N LEU A 352 7.18 20.20 -7.32
CA LEU A 352 5.82 19.95 -6.82
C LEU A 352 5.06 21.23 -6.47
N ARG A 353 5.71 22.25 -5.90
CA ARG A 353 5.04 23.53 -5.64
C ARG A 353 4.50 24.13 -6.94
N LYS A 354 5.32 24.20 -7.98
CA LYS A 354 4.93 24.71 -9.31
C LYS A 354 3.75 23.95 -9.91
N VAL A 355 3.77 22.62 -9.85
CA VAL A 355 2.71 21.80 -10.43
C VAL A 355 1.43 21.82 -9.60
N ILE A 356 1.52 21.76 -8.28
CA ILE A 356 0.37 21.55 -7.39
C ILE A 356 -0.24 22.87 -6.91
N VAL A 357 0.60 23.82 -6.50
CA VAL A 357 0.20 25.10 -5.90
C VAL A 357 -0.02 26.14 -6.99
N ASP A 358 0.99 26.32 -7.85
CA ASP A 358 0.99 27.37 -8.88
C ASP A 358 0.28 26.93 -10.17
N ASP A 359 -0.03 25.63 -10.29
CA ASP A 359 -0.68 25.00 -11.44
C ASP A 359 -0.01 25.36 -12.79
N GLU A 360 1.32 25.42 -12.82
CA GLU A 360 2.08 25.84 -14.00
C GLU A 360 1.82 24.96 -15.24
N LEU A 361 1.41 23.70 -15.02
CA LEU A 361 1.08 22.75 -16.08
C LEU A 361 -0.40 22.79 -16.51
N GLY A 362 -1.25 23.58 -15.83
CA GLY A 362 -2.69 23.61 -16.08
C GLY A 362 -3.39 22.27 -15.86
N LEU A 363 -2.91 21.47 -14.91
CA LEU A 363 -3.44 20.13 -14.60
C LEU A 363 -4.40 20.13 -13.42
N GLY A 364 -4.50 21.23 -12.67
CA GLY A 364 -5.24 21.32 -11.41
C GLY A 364 -6.68 20.81 -11.51
N ASP A 365 -7.45 21.36 -12.45
CA ASP A 365 -8.86 20.98 -12.64
C ASP A 365 -9.02 19.51 -13.07
N GLU A 366 -8.11 18.99 -13.90
CA GLU A 366 -8.13 17.60 -14.33
C GLU A 366 -7.84 16.64 -13.16
N LEU A 367 -6.83 16.96 -12.34
CA LEU A 367 -6.47 16.17 -11.17
C LEU A 367 -7.57 16.20 -10.10
N GLU A 368 -8.18 17.35 -9.87
CA GLU A 368 -9.33 17.50 -8.97
C GLU A 368 -10.55 16.73 -9.48
N ALA A 369 -10.83 16.76 -10.79
CA ALA A 369 -11.93 16.00 -11.38
C ALA A 369 -11.71 14.48 -11.28
N ASP A 370 -10.48 14.00 -11.47
CA ASP A 370 -10.12 12.60 -11.25
C ASP A 370 -10.37 12.16 -9.80
N MET A 371 -9.98 12.98 -8.84
CA MET A 371 -10.26 12.70 -7.43
C MET A 371 -11.75 12.75 -7.12
N ALA A 372 -12.48 13.72 -7.66
CA ALA A 372 -13.92 13.80 -7.49
C ALA A 372 -14.65 12.57 -8.04
N ARG A 373 -14.21 12.00 -9.17
CA ARG A 373 -14.74 10.72 -9.68
C ARG A 373 -14.49 9.58 -8.70
N HIS A 374 -13.29 9.47 -8.16
CA HIS A 374 -12.97 8.45 -7.15
C HIS A 374 -13.87 8.58 -5.91
N VAL A 375 -13.99 9.80 -5.35
CA VAL A 375 -14.82 10.09 -4.18
C VAL A 375 -16.29 9.75 -4.47
N GLY A 376 -16.80 10.15 -5.63
CA GLY A 376 -18.20 9.95 -6.02
C GLY A 376 -18.54 8.51 -6.39
N SER A 377 -17.56 7.68 -6.75
CA SER A 377 -17.77 6.27 -7.14
C SER A 377 -17.37 5.28 -6.05
N TYR A 378 -16.97 5.72 -4.86
CA TYR A 378 -16.54 4.80 -3.82
C TYR A 378 -17.68 3.89 -3.36
N ALA A 379 -17.38 2.61 -3.25
CA ALA A 379 -18.19 1.61 -2.59
C ALA A 379 -17.30 0.67 -1.78
N ASP A 380 -17.78 0.20 -0.64
CA ASP A 380 -17.03 -0.76 0.18
C ASP A 380 -16.99 -2.13 -0.51
N GLU A 381 -15.77 -2.61 -0.76
CA GLU A 381 -15.51 -3.85 -1.51
C GLU A 381 -16.11 -5.08 -0.79
N TRP A 382 -16.12 -5.08 0.54
CA TRP A 382 -16.71 -6.17 1.31
C TRP A 382 -18.24 -6.12 1.30
N ALA A 383 -18.85 -4.95 1.49
CA ALA A 383 -20.31 -4.79 1.37
C ALA A 383 -20.81 -5.28 0.00
N GLN A 384 -20.16 -4.86 -1.09
CA GLN A 384 -20.50 -5.33 -2.44
C GLN A 384 -20.28 -6.83 -2.62
N THR A 385 -19.21 -7.38 -2.04
CA THR A 385 -18.94 -8.82 -2.10
C THR A 385 -20.01 -9.61 -1.36
N LEU A 386 -20.52 -9.13 -0.22
CA LEU A 386 -21.54 -9.82 0.56
C LEU A 386 -22.91 -9.89 -0.15
N GLU A 387 -23.16 -8.97 -1.07
CA GLU A 387 -24.40 -8.89 -1.86
C GLU A 387 -24.33 -9.74 -3.15
N ASP A 388 -23.15 -10.25 -3.53
CA ASP A 388 -22.92 -10.95 -4.79
C ASP A 388 -22.53 -12.43 -4.57
N PRO A 389 -23.43 -13.39 -4.88
CA PRO A 389 -23.16 -14.82 -4.74
C PRO A 389 -21.94 -15.32 -5.54
N GLU A 390 -21.64 -14.75 -6.70
CA GLU A 390 -20.48 -15.15 -7.52
C GLU A 390 -19.17 -14.70 -6.88
N LYS A 391 -19.14 -13.49 -6.31
CA LYS A 391 -17.99 -13.01 -5.53
C LYS A 391 -17.80 -13.83 -4.26
N LEU A 392 -18.89 -14.16 -3.56
CA LEU A 392 -18.85 -15.00 -2.35
C LEU A 392 -18.32 -16.42 -2.58
N ALA A 393 -18.58 -17.00 -3.75
CA ALA A 393 -18.13 -18.35 -4.08
C ALA A 393 -16.60 -18.50 -3.99
N ARG A 394 -15.85 -17.40 -4.14
CA ARG A 394 -14.38 -17.36 -4.05
C ARG A 394 -13.83 -17.61 -2.65
N PHE A 395 -14.66 -17.48 -1.62
CA PHE A 395 -14.24 -17.65 -0.22
C PHE A 395 -14.53 -19.05 0.33
N ARG A 396 -15.04 -19.98 -0.49
CA ARG A 396 -15.32 -21.35 -0.06
C ARG A 396 -14.10 -22.25 -0.25
N THR A 397 -13.66 -22.92 0.82
CA THR A 397 -12.47 -23.76 0.82
C THR A 397 -12.69 -25.12 0.13
N PHE A 398 -13.89 -25.70 0.22
CA PHE A 398 -14.27 -26.95 -0.45
C PHE A 398 -15.73 -26.95 -0.89
N LEU A 399 -16.02 -27.53 -2.06
CA LEU A 399 -17.41 -27.70 -2.54
C LEU A 399 -18.22 -28.72 -1.73
N ASN A 400 -17.58 -29.57 -0.91
CA ASN A 400 -18.20 -30.70 -0.20
C ASN A 400 -17.53 -31.04 1.15
N SER A 401 -17.45 -30.11 2.10
CA SER A 401 -17.23 -30.49 3.51
C SER A 401 -17.67 -29.38 4.45
N GLU A 402 -18.84 -29.55 5.09
CA GLU A 402 -19.31 -28.65 6.14
C GLU A 402 -18.50 -28.77 7.44
N GLU A 403 -17.62 -29.76 7.53
CA GLU A 403 -16.78 -30.01 8.69
C GLU A 403 -15.38 -30.34 8.20
N ASN A 404 -14.44 -29.40 8.32
CA ASN A 404 -13.07 -29.62 8.81
C ASN A 404 -12.26 -28.33 8.58
N ALA A 405 -11.78 -27.73 9.67
CA ALA A 405 -10.72 -26.76 9.59
C ALA A 405 -9.52 -27.40 8.88
N ASP A 406 -8.88 -26.68 7.95
CA ASP A 406 -7.72 -27.17 7.21
C ASP A 406 -6.66 -27.68 8.21
N PRO A 407 -6.32 -28.99 8.22
CA PRO A 407 -5.40 -29.58 9.18
C PRO A 407 -3.97 -29.01 9.08
N LEU A 408 -3.67 -28.26 8.01
CA LEU A 408 -2.41 -27.53 7.84
C LEU A 408 -2.36 -26.22 8.66
N ILE A 409 -3.50 -25.68 9.08
CA ILE A 409 -3.56 -24.46 9.90
C ILE A 409 -3.39 -24.84 11.38
N GLN A 410 -2.14 -24.91 11.82
CA GLN A 410 -1.80 -25.21 13.22
C GLN A 410 -1.53 -23.93 14.03
N TYR A 411 -2.03 -23.91 15.26
CA TYR A 411 -1.80 -22.84 16.22
C TYR A 411 -1.02 -23.36 17.44
N VAL A 412 -0.17 -22.51 18.00
CA VAL A 412 0.53 -22.78 19.27
C VAL A 412 0.18 -21.66 20.25
N PRO A 413 -0.18 -21.98 21.52
CA PRO A 413 -0.39 -20.95 22.53
C PRO A 413 0.93 -20.19 22.80
N ASN A 414 0.88 -18.86 22.80
CA ASN A 414 1.97 -18.01 23.26
C ASN A 414 1.38 -16.82 24.01
N ARG A 415 1.58 -16.77 25.33
CA ARG A 415 0.81 -15.89 26.23
C ARG A 415 -0.69 -16.16 26.04
N ALA A 416 -1.53 -15.13 26.08
CA ALA A 416 -2.97 -15.23 25.81
C ALA A 416 -3.30 -15.27 24.28
N GLN A 417 -2.33 -15.60 23.42
CA GLN A 417 -2.47 -15.52 21.96
C GLN A 417 -2.41 -16.91 21.33
N HIS A 418 -3.21 -17.12 20.29
CA HIS A 418 -3.05 -18.23 19.35
C HIS A 418 -2.15 -17.72 18.22
N ARG A 419 -0.90 -18.19 18.15
CA ARG A 419 0.01 -17.82 17.06
C ARG A 419 0.14 -18.97 16.05
N PRO A 420 0.42 -18.66 14.77
CA PRO A 420 0.89 -19.65 13.80
C PRO A 420 1.96 -20.59 14.39
N ALA A 421 1.77 -21.90 14.25
CA ALA A 421 2.83 -22.87 14.50
C ALA A 421 4.02 -22.57 13.58
N VAL A 422 5.25 -22.70 14.11
CA VAL A 422 6.41 -22.68 13.23
C VAL A 422 6.44 -24.03 12.54
N VAL A 423 6.21 -24.07 11.24
CA VAL A 423 6.51 -25.25 10.44
C VAL A 423 8.03 -25.36 10.41
N ASN A 424 8.60 -26.11 11.35
CA ASN A 424 9.95 -26.63 11.18
C ASN A 424 9.82 -27.70 10.10
N VAL A 425 10.12 -27.34 8.85
CA VAL A 425 10.41 -28.35 7.84
C VAL A 425 11.76 -28.93 8.23
N GLU A 426 11.77 -29.86 9.19
CA GLU A 426 12.86 -30.82 9.29
C GLU A 426 12.74 -31.68 8.03
N ILE A 427 13.59 -31.38 7.03
CA ILE A 427 13.84 -32.33 5.95
C ILE A 427 14.53 -33.50 6.64
N SER A 428 13.73 -34.47 7.07
CA SER A 428 14.21 -35.77 7.50
C SER A 428 15.00 -36.37 6.33
N SER A 429 16.24 -36.75 6.58
CA SER A 429 17.11 -37.44 5.62
C SER A 429 16.56 -38.79 5.13
N ARG A 430 15.35 -39.19 5.54
CA ARG A 430 14.64 -40.37 5.04
C ARG A 430 13.86 -40.16 3.73
N ASP A 431 13.54 -38.92 3.34
CA ASP A 431 12.72 -38.68 2.14
C ASP A 431 13.53 -38.57 0.83
N LEU A 432 14.84 -38.82 0.87
CA LEU A 432 15.72 -38.82 -0.31
C LEU A 432 16.03 -40.21 -0.88
N THR A 433 15.44 -41.29 -0.34
CA THR A 433 15.73 -42.67 -0.79
C THR A 433 14.59 -43.42 -1.48
N GLU A 434 13.42 -42.81 -1.70
CA GLU A 434 12.29 -43.47 -2.39
C GLU A 434 11.88 -42.84 -3.73
N VAL A 435 12.80 -42.15 -4.41
CA VAL A 435 12.67 -41.85 -5.84
C VAL A 435 13.93 -42.31 -6.56
N GLY A 436 14.10 -43.63 -6.58
CA GLY A 436 15.27 -44.30 -7.12
C GLY A 436 15.07 -45.80 -7.20
N ALA A 437 14.01 -46.24 -7.86
CA ALA A 437 13.84 -47.59 -8.41
C ALA A 437 12.92 -47.53 -9.63
#